data_AF-A0A0M3JIC4-F1
#
_entry.id   AF-A0A0M3JIC4-F1
#
_cell.length_a   1.000
_cell.length_b   1.000
_cell.length_c   1.000
_cell.angle_alpha   90.00
_cell.angle_beta   90.00
_cell.angle_gamma   90.00
#
_symmetry.space_group_name_H-M   'P 1'
#
loop_
_entity.id
_entity.type
_entity.pdbx_description
1 polymer ?
#
loop_
_entity_poly.entity_id
_entity_poly.type
_entity_poly.pdbx_seq_one_letter_code
_entity_poly.pdbx_strand_id
1 'polypeptide(L)'
;MWDAGSGWICVLMVGLAAGAVAGIIDIGARWMSDLKDGVCADRFWLDREHCCWSANDSVYKDADCSAWTSWPEMLQYYDKNIFYYFLELVFYCGWSVLMAGVTVMLVKVSV
;
A
#
# COMPACT_ATOMS: atom_id res chain seq x y z
N MET A 1 -38.27 -27.29 -1.32
CA MET A 1 -37.80 -26.25 -2.27
C MET A 1 -36.85 -25.27 -1.59
N TRP A 2 -37.22 -24.65 -0.45
CA TRP A 2 -36.33 -23.78 0.33
C TRP A 2 -35.04 -24.44 0.85
N ASP A 3 -35.03 -25.77 0.96
CA ASP A 3 -33.88 -26.56 1.41
C ASP A 3 -32.83 -26.86 0.30
N ALA A 4 -33.22 -26.76 -0.98
CA ALA A 4 -32.31 -27.07 -2.09
C ALA A 4 -31.52 -25.84 -2.58
N GLY A 5 -32.01 -24.63 -2.32
CA GLY A 5 -31.38 -23.36 -2.72
C GLY A 5 -30.64 -22.63 -1.60
N SER A 6 -30.90 -22.96 -0.33
CA SER A 6 -30.29 -22.33 0.84
C SER A 6 -28.76 -22.49 0.87
N GLY A 7 -28.26 -23.68 0.52
CA GLY A 7 -26.82 -23.96 0.44
C GLY A 7 -26.10 -23.07 -0.59
N TRP A 8 -26.70 -22.86 -1.76
CA TRP A 8 -26.12 -22.01 -2.81
C TRP A 8 -26.05 -20.54 -2.41
N ILE A 9 -27.07 -20.03 -1.73
CA ILE A 9 -27.09 -18.65 -1.21
C ILE A 9 -26.02 -18.47 -0.13
N CYS A 10 -25.86 -19.45 0.78
CA CYS A 10 -24.79 -19.43 1.77
C CYS A 10 -23.40 -19.36 1.11
N VAL A 11 -23.16 -20.15 0.07
CA VAL A 11 -21.88 -20.13 -0.67
C VAL A 11 -21.64 -18.78 -1.35
N LEU A 12 -22.66 -18.18 -1.95
CA LEU A 12 -22.54 -16.84 -2.56
C LEU A 12 -22.19 -15.77 -1.52
N MET A 13 -22.81 -15.79 -0.34
CA MET A 13 -22.51 -14.81 0.71
C MET A 13 -21.09 -14.97 1.26
N VAL A 14 -20.65 -16.21 1.51
CA VAL A 14 -19.28 -16.47 1.96
C VAL A 14 -18.27 -16.08 0.87
N GLY A 15 -18.57 -16.35 -0.40
CA GLY A 15 -17.74 -15.93 -1.53
C GLY A 15 -17.61 -14.41 -1.65
N LEU A 16 -18.72 -13.68 -1.49
CA LEU A 16 -18.72 -12.21 -1.47
C LEU A 16 -17.92 -11.66 -0.29
N ALA A 17 -18.10 -12.21 0.91
CA ALA A 17 -17.37 -11.79 2.10
C ALA A 17 -15.87 -12.04 1.95
N ALA A 18 -15.47 -13.23 1.49
CA ALA A 18 -14.07 -13.57 1.25
C ALA A 18 -13.45 -12.70 0.14
N GLY A 19 -14.19 -12.46 -0.95
CA GLY A 19 -13.76 -11.58 -2.04
C GLY A 19 -13.57 -10.13 -1.59
N ALA A 20 -14.45 -9.59 -0.75
CA ALA A 20 -14.32 -8.25 -0.19
C ALA A 20 -13.06 -8.12 0.68
N VAL A 21 -12.80 -9.11 1.54
CA VAL A 21 -11.58 -9.14 2.37
C VAL A 21 -10.33 -9.22 1.48
N ALA A 22 -10.34 -10.08 0.46
CA ALA A 22 -9.23 -10.19 -0.49
C ALA A 22 -8.96 -8.86 -1.22
N GLY A 23 -10.01 -8.15 -1.63
CA GLY A 23 -9.88 -6.83 -2.26
C GLY A 23 -9.25 -5.79 -1.35
N ILE A 24 -9.63 -5.76 -0.06
CA ILE A 24 -9.04 -4.85 0.92
C ILE A 24 -7.54 -5.16 1.11
N ILE A 25 -7.18 -6.44 1.17
CA ILE A 25 -5.79 -6.87 1.31
C ILE A 25 -4.97 -6.46 0.08
N ASP A 26 -5.50 -6.62 -1.14
CA ASP A 26 -4.80 -6.23 -2.38
C ASP A 26 -4.47 -4.73 -2.39
N ILE A 27 -5.46 -3.89 -2.08
CA ILE A 27 -5.27 -2.42 -2.01
C ILE A 27 -4.25 -2.07 -0.93
N GLY A 28 -4.37 -2.68 0.25
CA GLY A 28 -3.43 -2.46 1.35
C GLY A 28 -2.01 -2.90 0.99
N ALA A 29 -1.84 -4.02 0.29
CA ALA A 29 -0.54 -4.55 -0.11
C ALA A 29 0.19 -3.63 -1.09
N ARG A 30 -0.54 -3.05 -2.05
CA ARG A 30 0.02 -2.06 -2.99
C ARG A 30 0.48 -0.80 -2.26
N TRP A 31 -0.41 -0.23 -1.43
CA TRP A 31 -0.07 0.92 -0.58
C TRP A 31 1.12 0.66 0.35
N MET A 32 1.20 -0.52 0.98
CA MET A 32 2.33 -0.90 1.84
C MET A 32 3.65 -1.04 1.08
N SER A 33 3.61 -1.42 -0.19
CA SER A 33 4.81 -1.49 -1.03
C SER A 33 5.32 -0.09 -1.33
N ASP A 34 4.41 0.78 -1.76
CA ASP A 34 4.69 2.18 -2.09
C ASP A 34 5.20 2.98 -0.87
N LEU A 35 4.65 2.73 0.32
CA LEU A 35 5.06 3.38 1.56
C LEU A 35 6.54 3.16 1.89
N LYS A 36 7.17 2.08 1.42
CA LYS A 36 8.60 1.83 1.68
C LYS A 36 9.49 2.81 0.93
N ASP A 37 9.08 3.23 -0.27
CA ASP A 37 9.85 4.10 -1.15
C ASP A 37 9.48 5.59 -0.94
N GLY A 38 8.23 5.89 -0.58
CA GLY A 38 7.79 7.27 -0.34
C GLY A 38 6.31 7.40 0.03
N VAL A 39 5.79 8.61 -0.06
CA VAL A 39 4.38 8.90 0.21
C VAL A 39 3.88 10.03 -0.70
N CYS A 40 2.57 10.05 -0.96
CA CYS A 40 1.91 11.15 -1.65
C CYS A 40 1.75 12.35 -0.69
N ALA A 41 2.24 13.54 -1.08
CA ALA A 41 2.29 14.73 -0.22
C ALA A 41 0.90 15.28 0.18
N ASP A 42 -0.13 15.07 -0.66
CA ASP A 42 -1.50 15.56 -0.40
C ASP A 42 -2.34 14.56 0.41
N ARG A 43 -2.12 13.25 0.23
CA ARG A 43 -2.89 12.17 0.89
C ARG A 43 -2.05 10.91 1.14
N PHE A 44 -1.65 10.70 2.39
CA PHE A 44 -0.79 9.58 2.81
C PHE A 44 -1.37 8.17 2.59
N TRP A 45 -2.68 8.04 2.43
CA TRP A 45 -3.37 6.74 2.29
C TRP A 45 -3.54 6.29 0.83
N LEU A 46 -3.24 7.16 -0.14
CA LEU A 46 -3.33 6.80 -1.55
C LEU A 46 -2.08 6.04 -2.01
N ASP A 47 -2.31 5.02 -2.83
CA ASP A 47 -1.29 4.36 -3.63
C ASP A 47 -0.70 5.33 -4.67
N ARG A 48 0.53 5.09 -5.13
CA ARG A 48 1.20 5.93 -6.13
C ARG A 48 0.39 6.03 -7.41
N GLU A 49 -0.24 4.94 -7.85
CA GLU A 49 -1.04 4.92 -9.08
C GLU A 49 -2.25 5.86 -8.98
N HIS A 50 -2.91 5.86 -7.83
CA HIS A 50 -4.08 6.70 -7.55
C HIS A 50 -3.69 8.16 -7.30
N CYS A 51 -2.55 8.41 -6.65
CA CYS A 51 -2.01 9.75 -6.40
C CYS A 51 -1.70 10.46 -7.73
N CYS A 52 -1.05 9.75 -8.67
CA CYS A 52 -0.74 10.26 -10.00
C CYS A 52 -2.00 10.47 -10.86
N TRP A 53 -2.97 9.56 -10.80
CA TRP A 53 -4.23 9.70 -11.54
C TRP A 53 -5.03 10.93 -11.08
N SER A 54 -5.05 11.20 -9.77
CA SER A 54 -5.75 12.35 -9.21
C SER A 54 -5.12 13.70 -9.56
N ALA A 55 -3.85 13.73 -9.95
CA ALA A 55 -3.11 14.95 -10.27
C ALA A 55 -3.29 15.43 -11.73
N ASN A 56 -4.12 14.76 -12.54
CA ASN A 56 -4.48 15.16 -13.91
C ASN A 56 -3.29 15.28 -14.89
N ASP A 57 -2.25 14.46 -14.73
CA ASP A 57 -1.18 14.32 -15.73
C ASP A 57 -1.50 13.14 -16.65
N SER A 58 -2.31 13.42 -17.67
CA SER A 58 -2.62 12.48 -18.76
C SER A 58 -1.46 12.30 -19.74
N VAL A 59 -0.27 12.85 -19.44
CA VAL A 59 0.95 12.64 -20.22
C VAL A 59 1.69 11.43 -19.66
N TYR A 60 1.38 10.30 -20.29
CA TYR A 60 2.06 9.01 -20.25
C TYR A 60 3.57 9.09 -20.60
N LYS A 61 4.40 9.83 -19.85
CA LYS A 61 5.86 9.81 -20.02
C LYS A 61 6.61 10.19 -18.75
N ASP A 62 7.12 9.17 -18.05
CA ASP A 62 8.53 9.11 -17.61
C ASP A 62 9.08 10.24 -16.71
N ALA A 63 8.22 11.07 -16.11
CA ALA A 63 8.62 12.05 -15.11
C ALA A 63 7.93 11.70 -13.80
N ASP A 64 8.73 11.51 -12.74
CA ASP A 64 8.25 11.37 -11.36
C ASP A 64 7.07 12.31 -11.12
N CYS A 65 5.91 11.74 -10.77
CA CYS A 65 4.76 12.52 -10.36
C CYS A 65 5.20 13.54 -9.32
N SER A 66 5.03 14.83 -9.60
CA SER A 66 5.45 15.92 -8.72
C SER A 66 4.80 15.88 -7.33
N ALA A 67 3.70 15.12 -7.19
CA ALA A 67 3.00 14.89 -5.94
C ALA A 67 3.58 13.74 -5.09
N TRP A 68 4.43 12.89 -5.67
CA TRP A 68 5.09 11.79 -4.96
C TRP A 68 6.38 12.30 -4.33
N THR A 69 6.51 12.11 -3.02
CA THR A 69 7.70 12.54 -2.27
C THR A 69 8.36 11.33 -1.64
N SER A 70 9.64 11.10 -1.96
CA SER A 70 10.43 10.08 -1.28
C SER A 70 10.73 10.48 0.18
N TRP A 71 11.05 9.49 1.02
CA TRP A 71 11.43 9.72 2.42
C TRP A 71 12.56 10.75 2.62
N PRO A 72 13.69 10.72 1.87
CA PRO A 72 14.73 11.73 2.00
C PRO A 72 14.28 13.13 1.58
N GLU A 73 13.41 13.25 0.55
CA GLU A 73 12.84 14.54 0.14
C GLU A 73 11.92 15.13 1.22
N MET A 74 11.15 14.30 1.93
CA MET A 74 10.36 14.75 3.08
C MET A 74 11.23 15.27 4.24
N LEU A 75 12.46 14.78 4.38
CA LEU A 75 13.43 15.27 5.36
C LEU A 75 14.22 16.50 4.87
N GLN A 76 13.78 17.13 3.78
CA GLN A 76 14.42 18.28 3.13
C GLN A 76 15.84 18.01 2.61
N TYR A 77 16.20 16.75 2.38
CA TYR A 77 17.46 16.37 1.75
C TYR A 77 17.26 16.11 0.25
N TYR A 78 17.54 17.13 -0.56
CA TYR A 78 17.46 17.04 -2.03
C TYR A 78 18.81 16.70 -2.70
N ASP A 79 19.91 16.81 -1.96
CA ASP A 79 21.22 16.49 -2.50
C ASP A 79 21.42 14.99 -2.62
N LYS A 80 21.64 14.50 -3.85
CA LYS A 80 21.91 13.09 -4.19
C LYS A 80 23.29 12.62 -3.74
N ASN A 81 23.59 12.80 -2.47
CA ASN A 81 24.80 12.33 -1.80
C ASN A 81 24.64 10.88 -1.32
N ILE A 82 25.71 10.25 -0.86
CA ILE A 82 25.67 8.93 -0.18
C ILE A 82 24.64 8.88 0.95
N PHE A 83 24.45 10.00 1.65
CA PHE A 83 23.49 10.10 2.74
C PHE A 83 22.03 9.96 2.27
N TYR A 84 21.71 10.41 1.06
CA TYR A 84 20.38 10.25 0.47
C TYR A 84 20.03 8.76 0.32
N TYR A 85 20.90 7.98 -0.33
CA TYR A 85 20.71 6.55 -0.52
C TYR A 85 20.69 5.78 0.81
N PHE A 86 21.49 6.22 1.78
CA PHE A 86 21.50 5.62 3.12
C PHE A 86 20.15 5.82 3.83
N LEU A 87 19.57 7.03 3.78
CA LEU A 87 18.26 7.29 4.38
C LEU A 87 17.15 6.49 3.69
N GLU A 88 17.13 6.48 2.35
CA GLU A 88 16.16 5.69 1.57
C GLU A 88 16.17 4.22 2.01
N LEU A 89 17.36 3.61 2.13
CA LEU A 89 17.52 2.23 2.59
C LEU A 89 17.03 2.03 4.03
N VAL A 90 17.34 2.95 4.94
CA VAL A 90 16.92 2.84 6.35
C VAL A 90 15.40 2.90 6.48
N PHE A 91 14.74 3.83 5.79
CA PHE A 91 13.29 3.93 5.80
C PHE A 91 12.64 2.72 5.13
N TYR A 92 13.17 2.27 3.99
CA TYR A 92 12.69 1.07 3.30
C TYR A 92 12.75 -0.17 4.19
N CYS A 93 13.90 -0.42 4.82
CA CYS A 93 14.08 -1.55 5.74
C CYS A 93 13.25 -1.38 7.02
N GLY A 94 13.18 -0.18 7.59
CA GLY A 94 12.41 0.12 8.78
C GLY A 94 10.93 -0.19 8.60
N TRP A 95 10.32 0.34 7.54
CA TRP A 95 8.92 0.06 7.20
C TRP A 95 8.69 -1.43 6.89
N SER A 96 9.61 -2.07 6.16
CA SER A 96 9.53 -3.51 5.89
C SER A 96 9.51 -4.35 7.16
N VAL A 97 10.39 -4.07 8.12
CA VAL A 97 10.47 -4.80 9.40
C VAL A 97 9.25 -4.52 10.28
N LEU A 98 8.76 -3.28 10.31
CA LEU A 98 7.56 -2.92 11.06
C LEU A 98 6.33 -3.70 10.56
N MET A 99 6.11 -3.74 9.24
CA MET A 99 4.98 -4.46 8.65
C MET A 99 5.08 -5.97 8.85
N ALA A 100 6.29 -6.53 8.71
CA ALA A 100 6.54 -7.93 9.05
C ALA A 100 6.27 -8.20 10.53
N GLY A 101 6.68 -7.29 11.42
CA GLY A 101 6.44 -7.37 12.85
C GLY A 101 4.95 -7.41 13.20
N VAL A 102 4.14 -6.51 12.62
CA VAL A 102 2.68 -6.51 12.80
C VAL A 102 2.07 -7.85 12.39
N THR A 103 2.52 -8.40 11.24
CA THR A 103 2.07 -9.71 10.75
C THR A 103 2.37 -10.83 11.74
N VAL A 104 3.59 -10.87 12.28
CA VAL A 104 4.01 -11.89 13.25
C VAL A 104 3.23 -11.76 14.56
N MET A 105 2.99 -10.54 15.04
CA MET A 105 2.24 -10.29 16.27
C MET A 105 0.76 -10.69 16.14
N LEU A 106 0.15 -10.44 14.97
CA LEU A 106 -1.24 -10.82 14.72
C LEU A 106 -1.43 -12.34 14.75
N VAL A 107 -0.50 -13.12 14.19
CA VAL A 107 -0.52 -14.59 14.24
C VAL A 107 -0.31 -15.12 15.66
N LYS A 108 0.51 -14.45 16.48
CA LYS A 108 0.72 -14.85 17.88
C LYS A 108 -0.47 -14.54 18.79
N VAL A 109 -1.31 -13.57 18.44
CA VAL A 109 -2.54 -13.25 19.17
C VAL A 109 -3.67 -14.25 18.89
N SER A 110 -3.62 -14.94 17.74
CA SER A 110 -4.64 -15.90 17.32
C SER A 110 -4.35 -17.36 17.70
N VAL A 111 -3.30 -17.63 18.48
CA VAL A 111 -2.99 -18.93 19.12
C VAL A 111 -3.10 -18.78 20.63
#